data_AF-A0A392MCJ3-F1
#
_entry.id   AF-A0A392MCJ3-F1
#
_cell.length_a   1.000
_cell.length_b   1.000
_cell.length_c   1.000
_cell.angle_alpha   90.00
_cell.angle_beta   90.00
_cell.angle_gamma   90.00
#
_symmetry.space_group_name_H-M   'P 1'
#
loop_
_entity.id
_entity.type
_entity.pdbx_description
1 polymer ?
#
loop_
_entity_poly.entity_id
_entity_poly.type
_entity_poly.pdbx_seq_one_letter_code
_entity_poly.pdbx_strand_id
1 'polypeptide(L)'
;MVKRTIWKVGKDDPRKVVHSLKVGLALTLVSLLYLMEPLYKGIGKNAVVAVMTVVVVMEFTVGGTLCKGLNRGLGTLSAGLLAFFIEYLADAPGHIFRAVFIGVAVFLLGAVATYVRFIPYIKKNYDYGVMIFLLTFNLIIVSSYRVDNVLSMAKDRISTICIGVGLCLVMSLFVFPNWSGEDLHKSTISKLESLANSIEVTVVDYFYDSEKQENEDDSSEDPIYKCYEAVLDSKAKDETLAMQANWEPRYSRSCHRIPWQQYAKVGASLRHFSYTVVALHGCLQSEIQYKAIENAMRVLEAHNRIADLNRVS
;
A
#
# COMPACT_ATOMS: atom_id res chain seq x y z
N MET A 1 -16.03 12.59 19.02
CA MET A 1 -15.76 12.16 17.63
C MET A 1 -14.69 11.06 17.56
N VAL A 2 -13.46 11.31 18.06
CA VAL A 2 -12.31 10.38 18.00
C VAL A 2 -12.60 8.97 18.57
N LYS A 3 -13.24 8.85 19.73
CA LYS A 3 -13.57 7.53 20.32
C LYS A 3 -14.49 6.67 19.43
N ARG A 4 -15.48 7.28 18.76
CA ARG A 4 -16.35 6.57 17.81
C ARG A 4 -15.56 6.09 16.59
N THR A 5 -14.63 6.91 16.10
CA THR A 5 -13.76 6.55 14.97
C THR A 5 -12.81 5.40 15.33
N ILE A 6 -12.18 5.43 16.50
CA ILE A 6 -11.29 4.34 16.97
C ILE A 6 -12.05 3.03 17.10
N TRP A 7 -13.23 3.08 17.73
CA TRP A 7 -14.09 1.90 17.86
C TRP A 7 -14.52 1.33 16.52
N LYS A 8 -14.86 2.21 15.56
CA LYS A 8 -15.26 1.83 14.21
C LYS A 8 -14.12 1.11 13.46
N VAL A 9 -12.88 1.60 13.54
CA VAL A 9 -11.73 0.95 12.86
C VAL A 9 -11.52 -0.50 13.32
N GLY A 10 -11.63 -0.75 14.63
CA GLY A 10 -11.48 -2.10 15.19
C GLY A 10 -12.68 -3.01 14.92
N LYS A 11 -13.90 -2.43 14.88
CA LYS A 11 -15.13 -3.16 14.56
C LYS A 11 -15.20 -3.57 13.09
N ASP A 12 -14.75 -2.68 12.19
CA ASP A 12 -14.82 -2.89 10.75
C ASP A 12 -13.76 -3.90 10.27
N ASP A 13 -12.58 -3.95 10.89
CA ASP A 13 -11.55 -4.95 10.60
C ASP A 13 -10.82 -5.39 11.88
N PRO A 14 -11.28 -6.49 12.54
CA PRO A 14 -10.68 -6.97 13.79
C PRO A 14 -9.21 -7.39 13.62
N ARG A 15 -8.77 -7.70 12.40
CA ARG A 15 -7.37 -8.04 12.11
C ARG A 15 -6.43 -6.87 12.38
N LYS A 16 -6.90 -5.63 12.30
CA LYS A 16 -6.12 -4.43 12.65
C LYS A 16 -5.79 -4.37 14.13
N VAL A 17 -6.72 -4.78 14.99
CA VAL A 17 -6.50 -4.87 16.44
C VAL A 17 -5.51 -5.99 16.77
N VAL A 18 -5.65 -7.14 16.12
CA VAL A 18 -4.72 -8.25 16.28
C VAL A 18 -3.32 -7.84 15.79
N HIS A 19 -3.21 -7.16 14.64
CA HIS A 19 -1.94 -6.67 14.13
C HIS A 19 -1.28 -5.62 15.06
N SER A 20 -2.03 -4.65 15.58
CA SER A 20 -1.47 -3.66 16.52
C SER A 20 -0.94 -4.32 17.79
N LEU A 21 -1.61 -5.35 18.30
CA LEU A 21 -1.11 -6.15 19.42
C LEU A 21 0.17 -6.91 19.06
N LYS A 22 0.26 -7.51 17.86
CA LYS A 22 1.49 -8.17 17.38
C LYS A 22 2.67 -7.21 17.33
N VAL A 23 2.46 -5.99 16.81
CA VAL A 23 3.51 -4.96 16.75
C VAL A 23 3.98 -4.60 18.16
N GLY A 24 3.05 -4.36 19.09
CA GLY A 24 3.38 -4.09 20.49
C GLY A 24 4.14 -5.25 21.15
N LEU A 25 3.73 -6.49 20.89
CA LEU A 25 4.40 -7.68 21.41
C LEU A 25 5.79 -7.88 20.80
N ALA A 26 5.97 -7.61 19.50
CA ALA A 26 7.30 -7.62 18.86
C ALA A 26 8.22 -6.55 19.47
N LEU A 27 7.71 -5.34 19.71
CA LEU A 27 8.49 -4.25 20.31
C LEU A 27 8.88 -4.54 21.76
N THR A 28 7.98 -5.13 22.54
CA THR A 28 8.28 -5.53 23.92
C THR A 28 9.29 -6.66 23.95
N LEU A 29 9.13 -7.71 23.13
CA LEU A 29 10.08 -8.81 23.05
C LEU A 29 11.46 -8.36 22.58
N VAL A 30 11.56 -7.55 21.51
CA VAL A 30 12.87 -7.06 21.05
C VAL A 30 13.54 -6.22 22.13
N SER A 31 12.78 -5.41 22.87
CA SER A 31 13.32 -4.60 23.98
C SER A 31 13.78 -5.46 25.16
N LEU A 32 12.99 -6.48 25.53
CA LEU A 32 13.35 -7.44 26.59
C LEU A 32 14.60 -8.24 26.24
N LEU A 33 14.75 -8.66 24.98
CA LEU A 33 15.96 -9.34 24.50
C LEU A 33 17.21 -8.48 24.70
N TYR A 34 17.11 -7.16 24.60
CA TYR A 34 18.23 -6.25 24.87
C TYR A 34 18.51 -6.00 26.34
N LEU A 35 17.50 -6.12 27.20
CA LEU A 35 17.66 -5.99 28.65
C LEU A 35 18.32 -7.23 29.27
N MET A 36 18.30 -8.37 28.58
CA MET A 36 19.01 -9.58 29.00
C MET A 36 20.54 -9.39 28.89
N GLU A 37 21.24 -9.53 30.02
CA GLU A 37 22.67 -9.28 30.20
C GLU A 37 23.62 -9.95 29.17
N PRO A 38 23.43 -11.22 28.73
CA PRO A 38 24.31 -11.84 27.73
C PRO A 38 24.17 -11.20 26.33
N LEU A 39 22.99 -10.69 25.97
CA LEU A 39 22.75 -10.02 24.69
C LEU A 39 23.18 -8.54 24.72
N TYR A 40 23.08 -7.88 25.87
CA TYR A 40 23.58 -6.52 26.05
C TYR A 40 25.11 -6.44 25.88
N LYS A 41 25.87 -7.37 26.49
CA LYS A 41 27.35 -7.38 26.41
C LYS A 41 27.87 -7.63 24.98
N GLY A 42 27.12 -8.36 24.14
CA GLY A 42 27.49 -8.62 22.74
C GLY A 42 26.94 -7.63 21.71
N ILE A 43 25.72 -7.11 21.91
CA ILE A 43 24.94 -6.45 20.84
C ILE A 43 24.41 -5.05 21.29
N GLY A 44 24.51 -4.70 22.57
CA GLY A 44 23.77 -3.60 23.22
C GLY A 44 23.97 -2.21 22.62
N LYS A 45 25.12 -1.91 21.99
CA LYS A 45 25.37 -0.59 21.36
C LYS A 45 24.45 -0.31 20.16
N ASN A 46 23.86 -1.34 19.54
CA ASN A 46 23.02 -1.21 18.34
C ASN A 46 21.53 -1.50 18.59
N ALA A 47 21.08 -1.55 19.86
CA ALA A 47 19.70 -1.91 20.23
C ALA A 47 18.62 -1.07 19.50
N VAL A 48 18.89 0.24 19.35
CA VAL A 48 18.01 1.17 18.62
C VAL A 48 17.75 0.70 17.18
N VAL A 49 18.73 0.10 16.51
CA VAL A 49 18.62 -0.36 15.11
C VAL A 49 17.62 -1.51 14.98
N ALA A 50 17.58 -2.42 15.95
CA ALA A 50 16.63 -3.53 15.93
C ALA A 50 15.21 -3.08 16.26
N VAL A 51 15.02 -2.19 17.25
CA VAL A 51 13.71 -1.59 17.54
C VAL A 51 13.19 -0.85 16.31
N MET A 52 14.02 -0.01 15.69
CA MET A 52 13.69 0.67 14.44
C MET A 52 13.37 -0.31 13.31
N THR A 53 14.06 -1.45 13.25
CA THR A 53 13.80 -2.49 12.26
C THR A 53 12.41 -3.10 12.48
N VAL A 54 12.01 -3.40 13.71
CA VAL A 54 10.65 -3.90 14.00
C VAL A 54 9.60 -2.89 13.56
N VAL A 55 9.76 -1.61 13.91
CA VAL A 55 8.80 -0.55 13.52
C VAL A 55 8.66 -0.42 12.01
N VAL A 56 9.76 -0.51 11.26
CA VAL A 56 9.76 -0.20 9.82
C VAL A 56 9.46 -1.43 8.96
N VAL A 57 9.83 -2.64 9.42
CA VAL A 57 9.67 -3.90 8.67
C VAL A 57 8.32 -4.55 8.92
N MET A 58 7.77 -4.43 10.14
CA MET A 58 6.50 -5.06 10.48
C MET A 58 5.36 -4.41 9.68
N GLU A 59 4.81 -5.17 8.76
CA GLU A 59 3.71 -4.76 7.89
C GLU A 59 2.43 -5.50 8.22
N PHE A 60 1.30 -4.95 7.79
CA PHE A 60 -0.01 -5.56 8.04
C PHE A 60 -0.11 -6.99 7.49
N THR A 61 0.56 -7.24 6.36
CA THR A 61 0.58 -8.53 5.65
C THR A 61 1.90 -9.26 5.82
N VAL A 62 1.85 -10.59 5.72
CA VAL A 62 3.02 -11.46 5.74
C VAL A 62 3.98 -11.13 4.60
N GLY A 63 3.45 -10.99 3.37
CA GLY A 63 4.23 -10.66 2.19
C GLY A 63 4.92 -9.29 2.27
N GLY A 64 4.24 -8.28 2.83
CA GLY A 64 4.83 -6.98 3.11
C GLY A 64 6.01 -7.06 4.08
N THR A 65 5.85 -7.84 5.16
CA THR A 65 6.89 -8.02 6.19
C THR A 65 8.11 -8.74 5.61
N LEU A 66 7.91 -9.80 4.82
CA LEU A 66 8.97 -10.52 4.13
C LEU A 66 9.72 -9.64 3.13
N CYS A 67 8.98 -8.92 2.27
CA CYS A 67 9.55 -8.02 1.27
C CYS A 67 10.40 -6.92 1.92
N LYS A 68 9.85 -6.21 2.91
CA LYS A 68 10.59 -5.16 3.63
C LYS A 68 11.75 -5.73 4.43
N GLY A 69 11.58 -6.89 5.08
CA GLY A 69 12.65 -7.54 5.85
C GLY A 69 13.84 -7.95 4.99
N LEU A 70 13.58 -8.55 3.82
CA LEU A 70 14.63 -8.89 2.85
C LEU A 70 15.29 -7.65 2.26
N ASN A 71 14.50 -6.64 1.88
CA ASN A 71 15.06 -5.37 1.37
C ASN A 71 15.92 -4.66 2.43
N ARG A 72 15.51 -4.71 3.71
CA ARG A 72 16.28 -4.18 4.84
C ARG A 72 17.62 -4.90 4.98
N GLY A 73 17.59 -6.24 4.96
CA GLY A 73 18.80 -7.07 5.04
C GLY A 73 19.76 -6.84 3.87
N LEU A 74 19.25 -6.91 2.63
CA LEU A 74 20.03 -6.70 1.41
C LEU A 74 20.63 -5.29 1.33
N GLY A 75 19.83 -4.26 1.68
CA GLY A 75 20.30 -2.87 1.69
C GLY A 75 21.41 -2.64 2.72
N THR A 76 21.32 -3.25 3.90
CA THR A 76 22.38 -3.14 4.92
C THR A 76 23.63 -3.95 4.55
N LEU A 77 23.46 -5.15 3.98
CA LEU A 77 24.59 -5.96 3.52
C LEU A 77 25.38 -5.25 2.42
N SER A 78 24.70 -4.75 1.38
CA SER A 78 25.36 -4.03 0.28
C SER A 78 25.99 -2.73 0.74
N ALA A 79 25.35 -1.99 1.65
CA ALA A 79 25.93 -0.79 2.26
C ALA A 79 27.19 -1.10 3.07
N GLY A 80 27.19 -2.18 3.86
CA GLY A 80 28.33 -2.61 4.64
C GLY A 80 29.51 -3.06 3.76
N LEU A 81 29.24 -3.83 2.71
CA LEU A 81 30.26 -4.24 1.73
C LEU A 81 30.89 -3.04 1.01
N LEU A 82 30.07 -2.09 0.57
CA LEU A 82 30.56 -0.90 -0.11
C LEU A 82 31.35 0.02 0.84
N ALA A 83 30.88 0.19 2.08
CA ALA A 83 31.61 0.96 3.09
C ALA A 83 32.97 0.34 3.41
N PHE A 84 33.04 -0.99 3.54
CA PHE A 84 34.31 -1.71 3.70
C PHE A 84 35.25 -1.49 2.51
N PHE A 85 34.73 -1.55 1.29
CA PHE A 85 35.51 -1.31 0.08
C PHE A 85 36.09 0.12 0.02
N ILE A 86 35.28 1.13 0.35
CA ILE A 86 35.73 2.53 0.40
C ILE A 86 36.78 2.73 1.47
N GLU A 87 36.60 2.15 2.67
CA GLU A 87 37.57 2.26 3.75
C GLU A 87 38.90 1.59 3.38
N TYR A 88 38.85 0.41 2.76
CA TYR A 88 40.03 -0.29 2.28
C TYR A 88 40.83 0.53 1.26
N LEU A 89 40.15 1.29 0.39
CA LEU A 89 40.81 2.20 -0.55
C LEU A 89 41.35 3.47 0.13
N ALA A 90 40.71 3.91 1.21
CA ALA A 90 41.08 5.11 1.96
C ALA A 90 42.28 4.89 2.90
N ASP A 91 42.60 3.64 3.24
CA ASP A 91 43.68 3.25 4.17
C ASP A 91 45.10 3.43 3.57
N ALA A 92 45.21 3.65 2.26
CA ALA A 92 46.51 3.80 1.59
C ALA A 92 47.18 5.18 1.75
N PRO A 93 46.45 6.32 1.88
CA PRO A 93 47.07 7.64 2.06
C PRO A 93 46.69 8.32 3.39
N GLY A 94 47.56 9.19 3.92
CA GLY A 94 47.44 9.80 5.25
C GLY A 94 46.10 10.47 5.62
N HIS A 95 45.90 10.75 6.92
CA HIS A 95 44.61 11.10 7.54
C HIS A 95 43.78 12.21 6.86
N ILE A 96 44.42 13.22 6.26
CA ILE A 96 43.73 14.30 5.53
C ILE A 96 43.08 13.76 4.24
N PHE A 97 43.79 12.90 3.50
CA PHE A 97 43.27 12.27 2.30
C PHE A 97 42.08 11.37 2.63
N ARG A 98 42.17 10.59 3.72
CA ARG A 98 41.07 9.74 4.20
C ARG A 98 39.79 10.54 4.43
N ALA A 99 39.87 11.68 5.12
CA ALA A 99 38.71 12.54 5.38
C ALA A 99 38.10 13.11 4.08
N VAL A 100 38.92 13.61 3.15
CA VAL A 100 38.46 14.14 1.86
C VAL A 100 37.83 13.05 1.00
N PHE A 101 38.46 11.88 0.92
CA PHE A 101 37.99 10.75 0.13
C PHE A 101 36.64 10.22 0.64
N ILE A 102 36.49 10.03 1.95
CA ILE A 102 35.20 9.66 2.57
C ILE A 102 34.13 10.71 2.28
N GLY A 103 34.46 12.00 2.39
CA GLY A 103 33.54 13.10 2.09
C GLY A 103 33.04 13.09 0.63
N VAL A 104 33.94 12.88 -0.33
CA VAL A 104 33.60 12.74 -1.75
C VAL A 104 32.74 11.51 -2.00
N ALA A 105 33.06 10.37 -1.37
CA ALA A 105 32.28 9.15 -1.51
C ALA A 105 30.85 9.31 -0.97
N VAL A 106 30.69 9.94 0.20
CA VAL A 106 29.38 10.29 0.79
C VAL A 106 28.58 11.19 -0.15
N PHE A 107 29.20 12.24 -0.68
CA PHE A 107 28.55 13.16 -1.61
C PHE A 107 28.08 12.45 -2.89
N LEU A 108 28.97 11.72 -3.55
CA LEU A 108 28.67 11.03 -4.81
C LEU A 108 27.60 9.95 -4.62
N LEU A 109 27.74 9.08 -3.61
CA LEU A 109 26.76 8.02 -3.37
C LEU A 109 25.42 8.58 -2.90
N GLY A 110 25.42 9.64 -2.09
CA GLY A 110 24.21 10.35 -1.70
C GLY A 110 23.47 10.96 -2.89
N ALA A 111 24.20 11.65 -3.78
CA ALA A 111 23.65 12.24 -4.99
C ALA A 111 23.11 11.19 -5.96
N VAL A 112 23.89 10.15 -6.26
CA VAL A 112 23.51 9.06 -7.17
C VAL A 112 22.29 8.31 -6.64
N ALA A 113 22.30 7.88 -5.37
CA ALA A 113 21.17 7.15 -4.81
C ALA A 113 19.90 8.01 -4.72
N THR A 114 20.03 9.31 -4.43
CA THR A 114 18.88 10.23 -4.45
C THR A 114 18.33 10.43 -5.87
N TYR A 115 19.21 10.60 -6.86
CA TYR A 115 18.81 10.74 -8.26
C TYR A 115 18.09 9.48 -8.77
N VAL A 116 18.65 8.31 -8.48
CA VAL A 116 18.08 7.00 -8.85
C VAL A 116 16.68 6.79 -8.26
N ARG A 117 16.36 7.37 -7.10
CA ARG A 117 14.99 7.33 -6.52
C ARG A 117 13.95 8.15 -7.29
N PHE A 118 14.36 9.09 -8.13
CA PHE A 118 13.41 9.81 -9.00
C PHE A 118 12.98 8.97 -10.21
N ILE A 119 13.70 7.90 -10.54
CA ILE A 119 13.33 7.00 -11.65
C ILE A 119 12.07 6.22 -11.25
N PRO A 120 10.93 6.35 -11.98
CA PRO A 120 9.65 5.75 -11.58
C PRO A 120 9.70 4.25 -11.33
N TYR A 121 10.47 3.52 -12.14
CA TYR A 121 10.66 2.07 -12.00
C TYR A 121 11.34 1.70 -10.67
N ILE A 122 12.38 2.45 -10.29
CA ILE A 122 13.10 2.24 -9.03
C ILE A 122 12.24 2.70 -7.85
N LYS A 123 11.59 3.86 -7.98
CA LYS A 123 10.68 4.41 -6.96
C LYS A 123 9.57 3.41 -6.61
N LYS A 124 9.01 2.73 -7.61
CA LYS A 124 7.93 1.78 -7.40
C LYS A 124 8.40 0.48 -6.76
N ASN A 125 9.55 -0.05 -7.17
CA ASN A 125 9.96 -1.42 -6.82
C ASN A 125 11.03 -1.49 -5.72
N TYR A 126 11.87 -0.47 -5.58
CA TYR A 126 13.10 -0.52 -4.77
C TYR A 126 13.32 0.70 -3.87
N ASP A 127 12.41 1.70 -3.82
CA ASP A 127 12.61 2.95 -3.05
C ASP A 127 13.01 2.70 -1.60
N TYR A 128 12.32 1.77 -0.93
CA TYR A 128 12.63 1.38 0.43
C TYR A 128 14.04 0.80 0.56
N GLY A 129 14.44 -0.08 -0.36
CA GLY A 129 15.78 -0.68 -0.37
C GLY A 129 16.89 0.35 -0.58
N VAL A 130 16.70 1.27 -1.54
CA VAL A 130 17.65 2.37 -1.80
C VAL A 130 17.75 3.32 -0.60
N MET A 131 16.62 3.63 0.05
CA MET A 131 16.61 4.44 1.27
C MET A 131 17.39 3.77 2.41
N ILE A 132 17.18 2.46 2.64
CA ILE A 132 17.92 1.71 3.67
C ILE A 132 19.41 1.66 3.35
N PHE A 133 19.76 1.39 2.09
CA PHE A 133 21.14 1.37 1.64
C PHE A 133 21.82 2.72 1.91
N LEU A 134 21.22 3.82 1.47
CA LEU A 134 21.75 5.17 1.66
C LEU A 134 21.94 5.50 3.15
N LEU A 135 20.91 5.24 3.98
CA LEU A 135 20.98 5.52 5.41
C LEU A 135 22.10 4.70 6.09
N THR A 136 22.18 3.41 5.76
CA THR A 136 23.14 2.50 6.39
C THR A 136 24.56 2.82 5.95
N PHE A 137 24.76 3.08 4.66
CA PHE A 137 26.07 3.43 4.09
C PHE A 137 26.63 4.68 4.77
N ASN A 138 25.84 5.77 4.79
CA ASN A 138 26.25 7.03 5.42
C ASN A 138 26.58 6.85 6.90
N LEU A 139 25.78 6.06 7.61
CA LEU A 139 26.00 5.83 9.03
C LEU A 139 27.29 5.03 9.27
N ILE A 140 27.52 3.94 8.53
CA ILE A 140 28.72 3.11 8.66
C ILE A 140 29.98 3.91 8.30
N ILE A 141 29.99 4.62 7.17
CA ILE A 141 31.19 5.33 6.70
C ILE A 141 31.54 6.50 7.63
N VAL A 142 30.56 7.28 8.11
CA VAL A 142 30.81 8.36 9.08
C VAL A 142 31.28 7.81 10.42
N SER A 143 30.72 6.67 10.86
CA SER A 143 31.14 6.03 12.11
C SER A 143 32.54 5.41 12.01
N SER A 144 32.91 4.91 10.84
CA SER A 144 34.24 4.32 10.57
C SER A 144 35.38 5.31 10.72
N TYR A 145 35.12 6.59 10.45
CA TYR A 145 36.11 7.64 10.65
C TYR A 145 36.56 7.74 12.12
N ARG A 146 35.68 7.40 13.08
CA ARG A 146 35.95 7.48 14.54
C ARG A 146 36.31 6.15 15.17
N VAL A 147 36.07 5.02 14.49
CA VAL A 147 36.23 3.66 15.03
C VAL A 147 36.85 2.77 13.96
N ASP A 148 38.02 2.23 14.24
CA ASP A 148 38.89 1.58 13.24
C ASP A 148 38.38 0.24 12.68
N ASN A 149 37.25 -0.29 13.18
CA ASN A 149 36.72 -1.60 12.77
C ASN A 149 35.36 -1.53 12.08
N VAL A 150 35.35 -1.26 10.77
CA VAL A 150 34.16 -1.28 9.90
C VAL A 150 33.47 -2.65 9.91
N LEU A 151 34.27 -3.71 9.86
CA LEU A 151 33.76 -5.07 9.69
C LEU A 151 33.01 -5.57 10.92
N SER A 152 33.49 -5.26 12.13
CA SER A 152 32.74 -5.57 13.36
C SER A 152 31.45 -4.75 13.43
N MET A 153 31.50 -3.46 13.07
CA MET A 153 30.33 -2.60 13.06
C MET A 153 29.25 -3.06 12.07
N ALA A 154 29.65 -3.51 10.88
CA ALA A 154 28.74 -4.07 9.89
C ALA A 154 28.13 -5.40 10.36
N LYS A 155 28.94 -6.28 10.97
CA LYS A 155 28.47 -7.56 11.55
C LYS A 155 27.42 -7.33 12.64
N ASP A 156 27.67 -6.43 13.57
CA ASP A 156 26.73 -6.14 14.66
C ASP A 156 25.40 -5.58 14.11
N ARG A 157 25.46 -4.74 13.07
CA ARG A 157 24.26 -4.21 12.39
C ARG A 157 23.46 -5.28 11.67
N ILE A 158 24.13 -6.15 10.92
CA ILE A 158 23.46 -7.25 10.22
C ILE A 158 22.82 -8.19 11.26
N SER A 159 23.54 -8.54 12.33
CA SER A 159 23.01 -9.41 13.39
C SER A 159 21.76 -8.81 14.07
N THR A 160 21.82 -7.53 14.46
CA THR A 160 20.65 -6.83 15.04
C THR A 160 19.46 -6.75 14.10
N ILE A 161 19.69 -6.51 12.82
CA ILE A 161 18.63 -6.51 11.80
C ILE A 161 18.06 -7.92 11.63
N CYS A 162 18.89 -8.95 11.58
CA CYS A 162 18.43 -10.34 11.49
C CYS A 162 17.54 -10.72 12.69
N ILE A 163 17.90 -10.30 13.91
CA ILE A 163 17.08 -10.50 15.11
C ILE A 163 15.72 -9.78 14.96
N GLY A 164 15.74 -8.50 14.58
CA GLY A 164 14.51 -7.71 14.39
C GLY A 164 13.60 -8.28 13.29
N VAL A 165 14.16 -8.59 12.12
CA VAL A 165 13.43 -9.21 11.00
C VAL A 165 12.91 -10.59 11.40
N GLY A 166 13.73 -11.41 12.06
CA GLY A 166 13.33 -12.73 12.53
C GLY A 166 12.13 -12.66 13.47
N LEU A 167 12.14 -11.73 14.43
CA LEU A 167 11.02 -11.52 15.33
C LEU A 167 9.76 -11.04 14.60
N CYS A 168 9.90 -10.11 13.65
CA CYS A 168 8.78 -9.68 12.79
C CYS A 168 8.19 -10.85 12.00
N LEU A 169 9.03 -11.70 11.42
CA LEU A 169 8.59 -12.87 10.66
C LEU A 169 7.88 -13.89 11.56
N VAL A 170 8.41 -14.15 12.75
CA VAL A 170 7.75 -15.05 13.72
C VAL A 170 6.36 -14.52 14.08
N MET A 171 6.25 -13.23 14.38
CA MET A 171 4.96 -12.62 14.72
C MET A 171 3.99 -12.62 13.55
N SER A 172 4.46 -12.29 12.34
CA SER A 172 3.60 -12.23 11.15
C SER A 172 3.16 -13.60 10.65
N LEU A 173 4.01 -14.63 10.74
CA LEU A 173 3.72 -15.97 10.22
C LEU A 173 2.93 -16.83 11.21
N PHE A 174 3.27 -16.80 12.51
CA PHE A 174 2.69 -17.73 13.50
C PHE A 174 1.49 -17.16 14.26
N VAL A 175 1.45 -15.84 14.48
CA VAL A 175 0.33 -15.21 15.19
C VAL A 175 -0.68 -14.71 14.16
N PHE A 176 -1.75 -15.46 13.90
CA PHE A 176 -2.86 -15.09 12.99
C PHE A 176 -2.42 -14.42 11.67
N PRO A 177 -1.82 -15.16 10.73
CA PRO A 177 -1.22 -14.58 9.53
C PRO A 177 -2.25 -13.86 8.65
N ASN A 178 -1.88 -12.66 8.18
CA ASN A 178 -2.67 -11.87 7.23
C ASN A 178 -2.06 -11.99 5.83
N TRP A 179 -2.83 -12.53 4.89
CA TRP A 179 -2.38 -12.80 3.52
C TRP A 179 -2.89 -11.73 2.56
N SER A 180 -1.97 -11.02 1.92
CA SER A 180 -2.25 -10.01 0.90
C SER A 180 -2.91 -10.59 -0.34
N GLY A 181 -2.59 -11.83 -0.71
CA GLY A 181 -3.25 -12.51 -1.84
C GLY A 181 -4.76 -12.74 -1.61
N GLU A 182 -5.13 -13.13 -0.39
CA GLU A 182 -6.52 -13.32 0.03
C GLU A 182 -7.29 -11.99 0.02
N ASP A 183 -6.67 -10.93 0.56
CA ASP A 183 -7.25 -9.58 0.55
C ASP A 183 -7.41 -9.05 -0.89
N LEU A 184 -6.46 -9.33 -1.78
CA LEU A 184 -6.56 -8.95 -3.20
C LEU A 184 -7.71 -9.69 -3.89
N HIS A 185 -7.86 -10.99 -3.62
CA HIS A 185 -8.93 -11.80 -4.19
C HIS A 185 -10.30 -11.30 -3.74
N LYS A 186 -10.51 -11.12 -2.43
CA LYS A 186 -11.74 -10.55 -1.85
C LYS A 186 -12.05 -9.16 -2.39
N SER A 187 -11.04 -8.29 -2.49
CA SER A 187 -11.16 -6.95 -3.08
C SER A 187 -11.64 -7.02 -4.54
N THR A 188 -11.11 -7.97 -5.31
CA THR A 188 -11.48 -8.15 -6.72
C THR A 188 -12.92 -8.62 -6.85
N ILE A 189 -13.34 -9.62 -6.05
CA ILE A 189 -14.72 -10.13 -6.05
C ILE A 189 -15.71 -9.03 -5.66
N SER A 190 -15.43 -8.31 -4.56
CA SER A 190 -16.32 -7.25 -4.07
C SER A 190 -16.55 -6.15 -5.12
N LYS A 191 -15.53 -5.78 -5.88
CA LYS A 191 -15.66 -4.79 -6.96
C LYS A 191 -16.47 -5.32 -8.14
N LEU A 192 -16.29 -6.59 -8.51
CA LEU A 192 -17.10 -7.25 -9.55
C LEU A 192 -18.58 -7.23 -9.15
N GLU A 193 -18.89 -7.63 -7.93
CA GLU A 193 -20.25 -7.65 -7.39
C GLU A 193 -20.84 -6.24 -7.32
N SER A 194 -20.07 -5.26 -6.83
CA SER A 194 -20.53 -3.88 -6.73
C SER A 194 -20.82 -3.29 -8.12
N LEU A 195 -19.99 -3.60 -9.12
CA LEU A 195 -20.19 -3.14 -10.48
C LEU A 195 -21.38 -3.85 -11.17
N ALA A 196 -21.59 -5.13 -10.89
CA ALA A 196 -22.77 -5.87 -11.35
C ALA A 196 -24.06 -5.28 -10.76
N ASN A 197 -24.08 -5.02 -9.46
CA ASN A 197 -25.23 -4.39 -8.78
C ASN A 197 -25.50 -2.98 -9.33
N SER A 198 -24.46 -2.18 -9.61
CA SER A 198 -24.63 -0.85 -10.23
C SER A 198 -25.28 -0.94 -11.61
N ILE A 199 -24.90 -1.94 -12.43
CA ILE A 199 -25.53 -2.16 -13.74
C ILE A 199 -26.98 -2.59 -13.58
N GLU A 200 -27.26 -3.51 -12.65
CA GLU A 200 -28.61 -4.00 -12.39
C GLU A 200 -29.54 -2.84 -11.99
N VAL A 201 -29.12 -2.00 -11.04
CA VAL A 201 -29.88 -0.80 -10.64
C VAL A 201 -30.11 0.13 -11.83
N THR A 202 -29.04 0.45 -12.57
CA THR A 202 -29.13 1.33 -13.75
C THR A 202 -30.13 0.80 -14.80
N VAL A 203 -30.15 -0.51 -15.02
CA VAL A 203 -31.04 -1.16 -16.00
C VAL A 203 -32.47 -1.20 -15.47
N VAL A 204 -32.67 -1.51 -14.19
CA VAL A 204 -33.99 -1.51 -13.55
C VAL A 204 -34.61 -0.12 -13.59
N ASP A 205 -33.86 0.92 -13.24
CA ASP A 205 -34.34 2.30 -13.30
C ASP A 205 -34.75 2.69 -14.72
N TYR A 206 -33.98 2.30 -15.74
CA TYR A 206 -34.34 2.59 -17.14
C TYR A 206 -35.65 1.90 -17.59
N PHE A 207 -35.88 0.65 -17.19
CA PHE A 207 -37.04 -0.11 -17.66
C PHE A 207 -38.30 0.09 -16.82
N TYR A 208 -38.17 0.31 -15.50
CA TYR A 208 -39.29 0.32 -14.57
C TYR A 208 -39.68 1.73 -14.10
N ASP A 209 -38.88 2.76 -14.34
CA ASP A 209 -39.17 4.14 -13.91
C ASP A 209 -39.98 4.96 -14.94
N SER A 210 -40.63 4.28 -15.90
CA SER A 210 -41.65 4.88 -16.78
C SER A 210 -42.92 5.35 -16.02
N GLU A 211 -43.07 5.03 -14.72
CA GLU A 211 -44.32 5.26 -13.97
C GLU A 211 -44.17 6.08 -12.68
N LYS A 212 -42.97 6.53 -12.26
CA LYS A 212 -42.84 7.44 -11.11
C LYS A 212 -42.52 8.86 -11.53
N GLN A 213 -43.59 9.61 -11.73
CA GLN A 213 -43.54 11.07 -11.63
C GLN A 213 -43.49 11.46 -10.14
N GLU A 214 -42.58 12.38 -9.84
CA GLU A 214 -42.53 13.25 -8.66
C GLU A 214 -42.40 12.54 -7.30
N ASN A 215 -41.20 12.59 -6.71
CA ASN A 215 -40.99 13.26 -5.41
C ASN A 215 -39.50 13.45 -5.13
N GLU A 216 -39.17 14.71 -4.85
CA GLU A 216 -38.28 15.23 -3.82
C GLU A 216 -36.87 14.64 -3.65
N ASP A 217 -35.90 15.50 -3.98
CA ASP A 217 -34.82 15.92 -3.09
C ASP A 217 -34.08 14.80 -2.34
N ASP A 218 -32.92 14.40 -2.86
CA ASP A 218 -31.77 14.38 -1.95
C ASP A 218 -30.44 14.53 -2.69
N SER A 219 -29.74 15.59 -2.31
CA SER A 219 -28.32 15.85 -2.50
C SER A 219 -27.38 14.79 -1.89
N SER A 220 -27.85 13.56 -1.67
CA SER A 220 -27.05 12.46 -1.19
C SER A 220 -26.29 11.84 -2.36
N GLU A 221 -24.96 11.89 -2.33
CA GLU A 221 -24.08 11.34 -3.37
C GLU A 221 -24.59 9.98 -3.86
N ASP A 222 -24.93 9.94 -5.15
CA ASP A 222 -25.48 8.79 -5.86
C ASP A 222 -24.71 7.51 -5.46
N PRO A 223 -25.34 6.47 -4.88
CA PRO A 223 -24.64 5.26 -4.43
C PRO A 223 -23.82 4.61 -5.54
N ILE A 224 -24.24 4.84 -6.78
CA ILE A 224 -23.57 4.50 -8.02
C ILE A 224 -22.21 5.24 -8.15
N TYR A 225 -22.16 6.55 -7.88
CA TYR A 225 -20.92 7.35 -7.90
C TYR A 225 -19.89 6.86 -6.86
N LYS A 226 -20.35 6.58 -5.63
CA LYS A 226 -19.50 6.01 -4.57
C LYS A 226 -18.89 4.67 -4.93
N CYS A 227 -19.65 3.82 -5.61
CA CYS A 227 -19.17 2.54 -6.12
C CYS A 227 -17.99 2.75 -7.09
N TYR A 228 -18.12 3.69 -8.03
CA TYR A 228 -17.08 3.96 -9.02
C TYR A 228 -15.83 4.56 -8.42
N GLU A 229 -15.96 5.56 -7.54
CA GLU A 229 -14.84 6.19 -6.86
C GLU A 229 -14.00 5.14 -6.12
N ALA A 230 -14.65 4.23 -5.39
CA ALA A 230 -13.99 3.13 -4.69
C ALA A 230 -13.22 2.19 -5.65
N VAL A 231 -13.74 1.91 -6.85
CA VAL A 231 -13.06 1.09 -7.86
C VAL A 231 -11.87 1.85 -8.46
N LEU A 232 -12.00 3.14 -8.73
CA LEU A 232 -10.93 3.96 -9.33
C LEU A 232 -9.75 4.17 -8.38
N ASP A 233 -10.03 4.50 -7.13
CA ASP A 233 -9.01 4.75 -6.09
C ASP A 233 -8.27 3.49 -5.66
N SER A 234 -8.83 2.31 -5.95
CA SER A 234 -8.26 1.04 -5.53
C SER A 234 -6.97 0.64 -6.25
N LYS A 235 -6.57 1.32 -7.34
CA LYS A 235 -5.41 0.94 -8.17
C LYS A 235 -4.13 0.76 -7.35
N ALA A 236 -3.78 1.75 -6.53
CA ALA A 236 -2.55 1.70 -5.73
C ALA A 236 -2.59 0.56 -4.70
N LYS A 237 -3.75 0.36 -4.07
CA LYS A 237 -3.96 -0.72 -3.10
C LYS A 237 -3.86 -2.10 -3.76
N ASP A 238 -4.45 -2.31 -4.92
CA ASP A 238 -4.39 -3.61 -5.62
C ASP A 238 -2.97 -3.93 -6.09
N GLU A 239 -2.25 -2.93 -6.63
CA GLU A 239 -0.86 -3.12 -7.07
C GLU A 239 0.06 -3.47 -5.90
N THR A 240 -0.11 -2.80 -4.75
CA THR A 240 0.68 -3.11 -3.54
C THR A 240 0.36 -4.49 -2.98
N LEU A 241 -0.91 -4.88 -2.90
CA LEU A 241 -1.32 -6.24 -2.48
C LEU A 241 -0.77 -7.31 -3.43
N ALA A 242 -0.83 -7.09 -4.75
CA ALA A 242 -0.30 -8.02 -5.73
C ALA A 242 1.23 -8.18 -5.63
N MET A 243 1.95 -7.08 -5.33
CA MET A 243 3.39 -7.12 -5.10
C MET A 243 3.73 -7.91 -3.83
N GLN A 244 3.02 -7.63 -2.73
CA GLN A 244 3.22 -8.33 -1.45
C GLN A 244 2.89 -9.82 -1.56
N ALA A 245 1.83 -10.18 -2.28
CA ALA A 245 1.39 -11.57 -2.44
C ALA A 245 2.41 -12.45 -3.16
N ASN A 246 3.32 -11.85 -3.96
CA ASN A 246 4.42 -12.59 -4.59
C ASN A 246 5.49 -13.06 -3.60
N TRP A 247 5.57 -12.44 -2.41
CA TRP A 247 6.54 -12.78 -1.36
C TRP A 247 5.99 -13.78 -0.35
N GLU A 248 4.71 -14.11 -0.41
CA GLU A 248 4.06 -14.97 0.60
C GLU A 248 4.46 -16.45 0.44
N PRO A 249 4.86 -17.12 1.54
CA PRO A 249 5.14 -18.55 1.52
C PRO A 249 3.84 -19.31 1.21
N ARG A 250 3.84 -20.08 0.12
CA ARG A 250 2.61 -20.69 -0.39
C ARG A 250 2.09 -21.80 0.52
N TYR A 251 0.80 -21.76 0.81
CA TYR A 251 0.03 -22.94 1.23
C TYR A 251 -1.00 -23.26 0.14
N SER A 252 -0.57 -23.89 -0.95
CA SER A 252 -1.49 -24.50 -1.92
C SER A 252 -1.01 -25.91 -2.24
N ARG A 253 -1.91 -26.89 -2.08
CA ARG A 253 -1.70 -28.32 -2.35
C ARG A 253 -1.14 -28.64 -3.74
N SER A 254 -1.27 -27.70 -4.69
CA SER A 254 -0.95 -27.92 -6.10
C SER A 254 0.37 -27.26 -6.54
N CYS A 255 1.09 -26.53 -5.67
CA CYS A 255 2.36 -25.83 -6.00
C CYS A 255 2.33 -24.85 -7.20
N HIS A 256 1.21 -24.67 -7.88
CA HIS A 256 1.08 -23.72 -8.98
C HIS A 256 1.21 -22.28 -8.48
N ARG A 257 1.99 -21.47 -9.20
CA ARG A 257 2.15 -20.05 -8.89
C ARG A 257 0.87 -19.33 -9.28
N ILE A 258 0.07 -18.93 -8.30
CA ILE A 258 -1.05 -18.02 -8.56
C ILE A 258 -0.46 -16.76 -9.19
N PRO A 259 -0.89 -16.39 -10.41
CA PRO A 259 -0.34 -15.24 -11.08
C PRO A 259 -0.98 -13.97 -10.50
N TRP A 260 -0.54 -13.52 -9.32
CA TRP A 260 -1.05 -12.29 -8.69
C TRP A 260 -0.94 -11.05 -9.58
N GLN A 261 0.00 -11.06 -10.52
CA GLN A 261 0.10 -10.04 -11.59
C GLN A 261 -1.10 -10.05 -12.54
N GLN A 262 -1.75 -11.20 -12.77
CA GLN A 262 -3.00 -11.26 -13.53
C GLN A 262 -4.17 -10.64 -12.74
N TYR A 263 -4.21 -10.77 -11.41
CA TYR A 263 -5.21 -10.06 -10.60
C TYR A 263 -5.08 -8.54 -10.75
N ALA A 264 -3.85 -8.01 -10.81
CA ALA A 264 -3.65 -6.58 -11.09
C ALA A 264 -4.14 -6.18 -12.49
N LYS A 265 -4.01 -7.07 -13.48
CA LYS A 265 -4.60 -6.87 -14.83
C LYS A 265 -6.13 -6.91 -14.80
N VAL A 266 -6.73 -7.84 -14.07
CA VAL A 266 -8.19 -7.91 -13.87
C VAL A 266 -8.68 -6.63 -13.21
N GLY A 267 -7.99 -6.13 -12.18
CA GLY A 267 -8.30 -4.83 -11.57
C GLY A 267 -8.21 -3.66 -12.57
N ALA A 268 -7.31 -3.72 -13.56
CA ALA A 268 -7.24 -2.73 -14.62
C ALA A 268 -8.43 -2.82 -15.59
N SER A 269 -8.80 -4.04 -16.01
CA SER A 269 -10.00 -4.27 -16.82
C SER A 269 -11.28 -3.83 -16.09
N LEU A 270 -11.39 -4.08 -14.79
CA LEU A 270 -12.52 -3.64 -13.98
C LEU A 270 -12.66 -2.13 -13.92
N ARG A 271 -11.55 -1.40 -13.85
CA ARG A 271 -11.54 0.07 -13.93
C ARG A 271 -11.98 0.58 -15.31
N HIS A 272 -11.56 -0.09 -16.39
CA HIS A 272 -12.07 0.22 -17.71
C HIS A 272 -13.58 -0.03 -17.83
N PHE A 273 -14.04 -1.14 -17.27
CA PHE A 273 -15.46 -1.46 -17.24
C PHE A 273 -16.25 -0.44 -16.41
N SER A 274 -15.74 0.00 -15.25
CA SER A 274 -16.40 1.05 -14.47
C SER A 274 -16.57 2.35 -15.24
N TYR A 275 -15.59 2.75 -16.07
CA TYR A 275 -15.77 3.93 -16.95
C TYR A 275 -16.92 3.74 -17.95
N THR A 276 -17.07 2.54 -18.52
CA THR A 276 -18.17 2.26 -19.44
C THR A 276 -19.53 2.26 -18.75
N VAL A 277 -19.60 1.75 -17.51
CA VAL A 277 -20.85 1.77 -16.74
C VAL A 277 -21.22 3.19 -16.32
N VAL A 278 -20.26 4.02 -15.91
CA VAL A 278 -20.48 5.46 -15.65
C VAL A 278 -21.04 6.16 -16.89
N ALA A 279 -20.44 5.92 -18.06
CA ALA A 279 -20.91 6.51 -19.30
C ALA A 279 -22.33 6.04 -19.65
N LEU A 280 -22.60 4.73 -19.48
CA LEU A 280 -23.92 4.15 -19.69
C LEU A 280 -24.97 4.77 -18.77
N HIS A 281 -24.68 4.89 -17.47
CA HIS A 281 -25.55 5.53 -16.49
C HIS A 281 -25.88 6.98 -16.89
N GLY A 282 -24.86 7.76 -17.29
CA GLY A 282 -25.06 9.13 -17.76
C GLY A 282 -25.92 9.21 -19.02
N CYS A 283 -25.74 8.30 -19.98
CA CYS A 283 -26.57 8.22 -21.18
C CYS A 283 -28.03 7.88 -20.85
N LEU A 284 -28.26 6.86 -20.02
CA LEU A 284 -29.62 6.43 -19.66
C LEU A 284 -30.36 7.52 -18.89
N GLN A 285 -29.68 8.19 -17.95
CA GLN A 285 -30.27 9.32 -17.22
C GLN A 285 -30.70 10.45 -18.15
N SER A 286 -29.87 10.77 -19.16
CA SER A 286 -30.21 11.79 -20.16
C SER A 286 -31.42 11.41 -21.03
N GLU A 287 -31.57 10.12 -21.36
CA GLU A 287 -32.69 9.62 -22.15
C GLU A 287 -34.00 9.62 -21.34
N ILE A 288 -33.94 9.22 -20.07
CA ILE A 288 -35.07 9.30 -19.14
C ILE A 288 -35.54 10.74 -19.01
N GLN A 289 -34.61 11.67 -18.77
CA GLN A 289 -34.92 13.11 -18.67
C GLN A 289 -35.53 13.66 -19.98
N TYR A 290 -35.02 13.24 -21.13
CA TYR A 290 -35.57 13.64 -22.43
C TYR A 290 -37.02 13.16 -22.62
N LYS A 291 -37.30 11.88 -22.34
CA LYS A 291 -38.66 11.30 -22.44
C LYS A 291 -39.64 11.98 -21.48
N ALA A 292 -39.20 12.30 -20.26
CA ALA A 292 -40.02 13.01 -19.29
C ALA A 292 -40.40 14.42 -19.77
N ILE A 293 -39.45 15.17 -20.33
CA ILE A 293 -39.69 16.51 -20.90
C ILE A 293 -40.65 16.42 -22.09
N GLU A 294 -40.46 15.46 -22.99
CA GLU A 294 -41.35 15.27 -24.16
C GLU A 294 -42.80 14.96 -23.74
N ASN A 295 -42.99 14.07 -22.75
CA ASN A 295 -44.31 13.74 -22.23
C ASN A 295 -44.99 14.96 -21.56
N ALA A 296 -44.25 15.73 -20.75
CA ALA A 296 -44.77 16.95 -20.14
C ALA A 296 -45.20 17.99 -21.19
N MET A 297 -44.43 18.13 -22.26
CA MET A 297 -44.73 19.04 -23.37
C MET A 297 -46.02 18.62 -24.10
N ARG A 298 -46.21 17.32 -24.36
CA ARG A 298 -47.44 16.76 -24.96
C ARG A 298 -48.67 16.99 -24.06
N VAL A 299 -48.54 16.82 -22.75
CA VAL A 299 -49.64 17.06 -21.79
C VAL A 299 -50.02 18.54 -21.77
N LEU A 300 -49.05 19.45 -21.73
CA LEU A 300 -49.27 20.89 -21.83
C LEU A 300 -49.98 21.29 -23.13
N GLU A 301 -49.56 20.72 -24.26
CA GLU A 301 -50.19 20.98 -25.55
C GLU A 301 -51.64 20.48 -25.58
N ALA A 302 -51.91 19.29 -25.04
CA ALA A 302 -53.26 18.76 -24.91
C ALA A 302 -54.14 19.65 -24.01
N HIS A 303 -53.60 20.12 -22.87
CA HIS A 303 -54.32 21.01 -21.96
C HIS A 303 -54.65 22.36 -22.61
N ASN A 304 -53.70 22.94 -23.35
CA ASN A 304 -53.91 24.19 -24.08
C ASN A 304 -54.97 24.03 -25.18
N ARG A 305 -54.98 22.93 -25.93
CA ARG A 305 -56.03 22.64 -26.92
C ARG A 305 -57.42 22.52 -26.30
N ILE A 306 -57.53 21.91 -25.11
CA ILE A 306 -58.79 21.82 -24.37
C ILE A 306 -59.24 23.21 -23.89
N ALA A 307 -58.31 24.03 -23.40
CA ALA A 307 -58.60 25.40 -22.96
C ALA A 307 -59.08 26.31 -24.11
N ASP A 308 -58.52 26.16 -25.31
CA ASP A 308 -58.94 26.90 -26.49
C ASP A 308 -60.31 26.44 -27.01
N LEU A 309 -60.62 25.14 -26.97
CA LEU A 309 -61.95 24.63 -27.32
C LEU A 309 -63.06 25.20 -26.40
N ASN A 310 -62.78 25.32 -25.10
CA ASN A 310 -63.72 25.89 -24.13
C ASN A 310 -63.87 27.42 -24.23
N ARG A 311 -63.00 28.13 -24.95
CA ARG A 311 -63.13 29.58 -25.20
C ARG A 311 -63.99 29.91 -26.42
N VAL A 312 -64.24 28.93 -27.30
CA VAL A 312 -64.95 29.13 -28.58
C VAL A 312 -66.42 28.67 -28.49
N SER A 313 -66.82 28.00 -27.40
CA SER A 313 -68.22 27.68 -27.04
C SER A 313 -68.85 28.74 -26.15
#